data_AF-A0A7S0CKD1-F1
#
_entry.id   AF-A0A7S0CKD1-F1
#
_cell.length_a   1.000
_cell.length_b   1.000
_cell.length_c   1.000
_cell.angle_alpha   90.00
_cell.angle_beta   90.00
_cell.angle_gamma   90.00
#
_symmetry.space_group_name_H-M   'P 1'
#
loop_
_entity.id
_entity.type
_entity.pdbx_description
1 polymer ?
#
loop_
_entity_poly.entity_id
_entity_poly.type
_entity_poly.pdbx_seq_one_letter_code
_entity_poly.pdbx_strand_id
1 'polypeptide(L)'
;VHTKTAFEISYIYNGHDDSATRFTAYPEGSPTHPSWPAMHSAASSGSYWLSVMFKLTNEQKCEAKKLDYAIAYGRTIAGVHYPDDNIAGLILGEEILLQLLPEYLSTVYGAAKNKVAQAARNKLFDWTTFKDTDCYKGNGFSLRRASSKS
;
A
#
# COMPACT_ATOMS: atom_id res chain seq x y z
N VAL A 1 -10.89 18.35 3.71
CA VAL A 1 -9.88 18.33 2.63
C VAL A 1 -8.51 18.40 3.32
N HIS A 2 -7.90 17.26 3.61
CA HIS A 2 -6.57 17.23 4.23
C HIS A 2 -5.53 17.55 3.15
N THR A 3 -4.97 18.76 3.22
CA THR A 3 -3.96 19.21 2.27
C THR A 3 -2.74 19.66 3.04
N LYS A 4 -1.63 18.95 2.81
CA LYS A 4 -0.24 19.27 3.20
C LYS A 4 0.16 18.84 4.61
N THR A 5 0.48 17.55 4.74
CA THR A 5 1.44 17.04 5.73
C THR A 5 2.74 17.83 5.64
N ALA A 6 2.92 18.72 6.62
CA ALA A 6 4.09 19.53 6.96
C ALA A 6 3.62 20.85 7.64
N PHE A 7 2.41 21.34 7.33
CA PHE A 7 1.93 22.65 7.83
C PHE A 7 1.53 22.61 9.32
N GLU A 8 0.86 21.55 9.78
CA GLU A 8 0.35 21.46 11.16
C GLU A 8 1.45 21.31 12.23
N ILE A 9 2.62 20.76 11.89
CA ILE A 9 3.69 20.50 12.86
C ILE A 9 4.47 21.80 13.20
N SER A 10 4.52 22.76 12.28
CA SER A 10 5.14 24.08 12.51
C SER A 10 4.49 24.89 13.64
N TYR A 11 3.21 24.65 13.93
CA TYR A 11 2.47 25.33 15.01
C TYR A 11 2.83 24.84 16.42
N ILE A 12 3.46 23.66 16.57
CA ILE A 12 3.70 23.02 17.87
C ILE A 12 5.07 23.41 18.45
N TYR A 13 6.06 23.68 17.60
CA TYR A 13 7.41 24.04 18.03
C TYR A 13 7.65 25.54 17.82
N ASN A 14 7.36 26.34 18.85
CA ASN A 14 7.74 27.76 18.95
C ASN A 14 9.29 27.89 18.96
N GLY A 15 9.91 27.79 17.79
CA GLY A 15 11.36 27.72 17.65
C GLY A 15 11.84 28.06 16.25
N HIS A 16 11.71 29.33 15.88
CA HIS A 16 12.71 30.12 15.15
C HIS A 16 13.51 29.38 14.03
N ASP A 17 12.80 28.85 13.02
CA ASP A 17 13.26 28.67 11.62
C ASP A 17 12.08 28.13 10.75
N ASP A 18 11.55 28.98 9.88
CA ASP A 18 10.13 29.06 9.50
C ASP A 18 9.69 28.20 8.30
N SER A 19 10.05 26.90 8.25
CA SER A 19 9.61 26.03 7.15
C SER A 19 9.04 24.69 7.60
N ALA A 20 7.81 24.42 7.13
CA ALA A 20 7.10 23.15 7.20
C ALA A 20 7.96 21.94 6.75
N THR A 21 8.91 22.16 5.83
CA THR A 21 9.79 21.12 5.27
C THR A 21 10.73 20.49 6.31
N ARG A 22 11.04 21.19 7.41
CA ARG A 22 11.92 20.67 8.49
C ARG A 22 11.38 19.44 9.21
N PHE A 23 10.07 19.18 9.13
CA PHE A 23 9.44 17.99 9.71
C PHE A 23 9.36 16.80 8.74
N THR A 24 9.98 16.93 7.58
CA THR A 24 10.02 15.87 6.57
C THR A 24 11.44 15.33 6.45
N ALA A 25 11.57 14.12 5.91
CA ALA A 25 12.87 13.52 5.62
C ALA A 25 13.56 14.14 4.39
N TYR A 26 12.89 15.08 3.69
CA TYR A 26 13.34 15.67 2.44
C TYR A 26 13.54 17.18 2.59
N PRO A 27 14.69 17.75 2.21
CA PRO A 27 14.90 19.21 2.31
C PRO A 27 13.81 20.05 1.62
N GLU A 28 13.29 19.55 0.51
CA GLU A 28 12.23 20.16 -0.31
C GLU A 28 10.81 19.93 0.22
N GLY A 29 10.61 19.08 1.23
CA GLY A 29 9.29 18.73 1.76
C GLY A 29 8.52 17.70 0.95
N SER A 30 7.20 17.80 0.97
CA SER A 30 6.31 16.96 0.16
C SER A 30 6.36 17.35 -1.32
N PRO A 31 6.11 16.42 -2.25
CA PRO A 31 5.88 16.76 -3.65
C PRO A 31 4.78 17.81 -3.85
N THR A 32 4.79 18.51 -4.99
CA THR A 32 3.87 19.61 -5.33
C THR A 32 2.50 19.13 -5.83
N HIS A 33 1.86 18.22 -5.09
CA HIS A 33 0.49 17.76 -5.32
C HIS A 33 -0.25 17.60 -3.98
N PRO A 34 -1.60 17.54 -3.97
CA PRO A 34 -2.36 17.25 -2.76
C PRO A 34 -1.93 15.93 -2.10
N SER A 35 -2.04 15.82 -0.77
CA SER A 35 -1.59 14.64 -0.03
C SER A 35 -2.57 13.47 -0.13
N TRP A 36 -3.85 13.72 -0.36
CA TRP A 36 -4.86 12.66 -0.36
C TRP A 36 -5.38 12.33 -1.77
N PRO A 37 -5.44 11.04 -2.17
CA PRO A 37 -4.81 9.88 -1.52
C PRO A 37 -3.31 9.80 -1.85
N ALA A 38 -2.56 8.98 -1.11
CA ALA A 38 -1.14 8.80 -1.37
C ALA A 38 -0.89 7.94 -2.63
N MET A 39 -0.27 8.53 -3.66
CA MET A 39 0.04 7.85 -4.91
C MET A 39 0.95 6.62 -4.71
N HIS A 40 1.98 6.72 -3.86
CA HIS A 40 2.90 5.60 -3.62
C HIS A 40 2.16 4.39 -3.06
N SER A 41 1.14 4.63 -2.24
CA SER A 41 0.28 3.63 -1.62
C SER A 41 -0.67 3.01 -2.65
N ALA A 42 -1.24 3.81 -3.54
CA ALA A 42 -2.01 3.29 -4.68
C ALA A 42 -1.15 2.46 -5.65
N ALA A 43 0.05 2.93 -5.97
CA ALA A 43 0.98 2.21 -6.83
C ALA A 43 1.46 0.90 -6.19
N SER A 44 1.76 0.90 -4.88
CA SER A 44 2.26 -0.29 -4.19
C SER A 44 1.22 -1.41 -4.13
N SER A 45 -0.04 -1.08 -3.78
CA SER A 45 -1.16 -2.03 -3.82
C SER A 45 -1.41 -2.65 -5.20
N GLY A 46 -0.76 -2.11 -6.25
CA GLY A 46 -0.59 -2.76 -7.53
C GLY A 46 -0.17 -4.23 -7.41
N SER A 47 0.59 -4.62 -6.37
CA SER A 47 1.00 -6.01 -6.11
C SER A 47 -0.16 -7.01 -5.98
N TYR A 48 -1.37 -6.52 -5.66
CA TYR A 48 -2.61 -7.29 -5.58
C TYR A 48 -2.86 -8.18 -6.79
N TRP A 49 -2.48 -7.75 -8.00
CA TRP A 49 -2.62 -8.55 -9.23
C TRP A 49 -1.92 -9.92 -9.15
N LEU A 50 -0.84 -10.03 -8.39
CA LEU A 50 -0.10 -11.29 -8.19
C LEU A 50 -1.00 -12.34 -7.53
N SER A 51 -1.85 -11.91 -6.58
CA SER A 51 -2.79 -12.80 -5.89
C SER A 51 -3.94 -13.30 -6.77
N VAL A 52 -4.22 -12.57 -7.86
CA VAL A 52 -5.23 -12.93 -8.87
C VAL A 52 -4.63 -13.88 -9.90
N MET A 53 -3.41 -13.61 -10.38
CA MET A 53 -2.76 -14.36 -11.45
C MET A 53 -2.10 -15.66 -10.98
N PHE A 54 -1.55 -15.68 -9.76
CA PHE A 54 -0.75 -16.79 -9.27
C PHE A 54 -1.39 -17.52 -8.09
N LYS A 55 -1.08 -18.81 -7.96
CA LYS A 55 -1.44 -19.62 -6.79
C LYS A 55 -0.47 -19.35 -5.65
N LEU A 56 -0.58 -18.18 -5.02
CA LEU A 56 0.28 -17.78 -3.91
C LEU A 56 -0.07 -18.52 -2.61
N THR A 57 0.95 -18.90 -1.85
CA THR A 57 0.80 -19.35 -0.45
C THR A 57 0.31 -18.19 0.43
N ASN A 58 -0.17 -18.50 1.63
CA ASN A 58 -0.58 -17.45 2.58
C ASN A 58 0.61 -16.57 3.01
N GLU A 59 1.81 -17.15 3.08
CA GLU A 59 3.06 -16.43 3.36
C GLU A 59 3.41 -15.46 2.24
N GLN A 60 3.38 -15.90 0.98
CA GLN A 60 3.66 -15.05 -0.17
C GLN A 60 2.68 -13.86 -0.28
N LYS A 61 1.38 -14.11 -0.01
CA LYS A 61 0.39 -13.01 0.05
C LYS A 61 0.67 -12.05 1.20
N CYS A 62 1.11 -12.57 2.35
CA CYS A 62 1.47 -11.75 3.49
C CYS A 62 2.67 -10.86 3.19
N GLU A 63 3.74 -11.40 2.61
CA GLU A 63 4.93 -10.63 2.25
C GLU A 63 4.63 -9.56 1.19
N ALA A 64 3.78 -9.86 0.21
CA ALA A 64 3.30 -8.85 -0.74
C ALA A 64 2.58 -7.68 -0.02
N LYS A 65 1.67 -8.00 0.92
CA LYS A 65 0.96 -6.96 1.69
C LYS A 65 1.88 -6.16 2.61
N LYS A 66 2.87 -6.80 3.23
CA LYS A 66 3.89 -6.13 4.04
C LYS A 66 4.69 -5.15 3.20
N LEU A 67 5.10 -5.54 1.99
CA LEU A 67 5.81 -4.65 1.07
C LEU A 67 4.94 -3.44 0.70
N ASP A 68 3.68 -3.68 0.33
CA ASP A 68 2.76 -2.60 -0.06
C ASP A 68 2.54 -1.61 1.07
N TYR A 69 2.34 -2.14 2.28
CA TYR A 69 2.18 -1.35 3.50
C TYR A 69 3.47 -0.61 3.88
N ALA A 70 4.65 -1.20 3.70
CA ALA A 70 5.92 -0.57 3.97
C ALA A 70 6.18 0.63 3.05
N ILE A 71 5.87 0.49 1.75
CA ILE A 71 5.96 1.60 0.78
C ILE A 71 5.00 2.73 1.18
N ALA A 72 3.77 2.39 1.53
CA ALA A 72 2.76 3.35 1.94
C ALA A 72 3.16 4.07 3.24
N TYR A 73 3.37 3.32 4.33
CA TYR A 73 3.67 3.88 5.64
C TYR A 73 5.03 4.56 5.72
N GLY A 74 5.98 4.19 4.86
CA GLY A 74 7.24 4.91 4.68
C GLY A 74 7.01 6.39 4.35
N ARG A 75 5.91 6.73 3.70
CA ARG A 75 5.53 8.13 3.41
C ARG A 75 5.09 8.90 4.66
N THR A 76 4.48 8.24 5.63
CA THR A 76 4.20 8.83 6.94
C THR A 76 5.47 9.02 7.74
N ILE A 77 6.37 8.04 7.74
CA ILE A 77 7.67 8.14 8.41
C ILE A 77 8.49 9.30 7.83
N ALA A 78 8.43 9.50 6.51
CA ALA A 78 9.09 10.61 5.84
C ALA A 78 8.42 11.98 6.06
N GLY A 79 7.29 12.05 6.78
CA GLY A 79 6.58 13.30 7.07
C GLY A 79 5.79 13.88 5.90
N VAL A 80 5.51 13.09 4.84
CA VAL A 80 4.88 13.60 3.60
C VAL A 80 3.48 13.08 3.33
N HIS A 81 2.95 12.14 4.12
CA HIS A 81 1.55 11.67 4.05
C HIS A 81 1.01 11.26 5.42
N TYR A 82 -0.28 11.52 5.69
CA TYR A 82 -0.95 11.00 6.87
C TYR A 82 -1.24 9.49 6.71
N PRO A 83 -1.41 8.72 7.81
CA PRO A 83 -1.83 7.32 7.72
C PRO A 83 -3.10 7.11 6.89
N ASP A 84 -4.06 8.03 6.98
CA ASP A 84 -5.33 7.93 6.23
C ASP A 84 -5.12 8.11 4.71
N ASP A 85 -4.18 8.97 4.30
CA ASP A 85 -3.78 9.12 2.88
C ASP A 85 -3.26 7.78 2.33
N ASN A 86 -2.50 7.06 3.17
CA ASN A 86 -1.88 5.79 2.82
C ASN A 86 -2.92 4.66 2.72
N ILE A 87 -3.81 4.54 3.70
CA ILE A 87 -4.89 3.54 3.65
C ILE A 87 -5.81 3.80 2.46
N ALA A 88 -6.21 5.06 2.22
CA ALA A 88 -7.03 5.41 1.06
C ALA A 88 -6.33 5.08 -0.27
N GLY A 89 -5.02 5.33 -0.36
CA GLY A 89 -4.23 4.97 -1.54
C GLY A 89 -4.20 3.46 -1.78
N LEU A 90 -3.90 2.65 -0.75
CA LEU A 90 -3.87 1.18 -0.87
C LEU A 90 -5.22 0.62 -1.34
N ILE A 91 -6.33 1.13 -0.79
CA ILE A 91 -7.69 0.72 -1.20
C ILE A 91 -7.93 1.12 -2.67
N LEU A 92 -7.58 2.35 -3.04
CA LEU A 92 -7.80 2.85 -4.40
C LEU A 92 -7.07 2.02 -5.46
N GLY A 93 -5.81 1.62 -5.21
CA GLY A 93 -5.06 0.84 -6.20
C GLY A 93 -5.60 -0.58 -6.37
N GLU A 94 -6.05 -1.24 -5.30
CA GLU A 94 -6.78 -2.53 -5.42
C GLU A 94 -8.06 -2.37 -6.24
N GLU A 95 -8.84 -1.32 -6.00
CA GLU A 95 -10.10 -1.05 -6.72
C GLU A 95 -9.89 -0.76 -8.21
N ILE A 96 -8.82 -0.04 -8.56
CA ILE A 96 -8.45 0.18 -9.97
C ILE A 96 -8.16 -1.16 -10.66
N LEU A 97 -7.38 -2.03 -10.02
CA LEU A 97 -7.09 -3.36 -10.56
C LEU A 97 -8.34 -4.24 -10.63
N LEU A 98 -9.22 -4.18 -9.63
CA LEU A 98 -10.47 -4.90 -9.63
C LEU A 98 -11.33 -4.56 -10.87
N GLN A 99 -11.33 -3.29 -11.28
CA GLN A 99 -12.08 -2.80 -12.43
C GLN A 99 -11.42 -3.17 -13.78
N LEU A 100 -10.08 -3.03 -13.87
CA LEU A 100 -9.37 -3.14 -15.15
C LEU A 100 -8.90 -4.56 -15.47
N LEU A 101 -8.46 -5.32 -14.46
CA LEU A 101 -7.79 -6.61 -14.65
C LEU A 101 -8.67 -7.67 -15.36
N PRO A 102 -9.99 -7.79 -15.10
CA PRO A 102 -10.83 -8.75 -15.81
C PRO A 102 -10.91 -8.51 -17.32
N GLU A 103 -11.03 -7.25 -17.74
CA GLU A 103 -11.09 -6.88 -19.16
C GLU A 103 -9.72 -7.07 -19.82
N TYR A 104 -8.66 -6.60 -19.16
CA TYR A 104 -7.29 -6.72 -19.66
C TYR A 104 -6.91 -8.18 -19.90
N LEU A 105 -7.15 -9.06 -18.92
CA LEU A 105 -6.80 -10.48 -19.04
C LEU A 105 -7.65 -11.22 -20.06
N SER A 106 -8.91 -10.81 -20.24
CA SER A 106 -9.77 -11.37 -21.29
C SER A 106 -9.27 -10.99 -22.68
N THR A 107 -8.94 -9.71 -22.87
CA THR A 107 -8.50 -9.17 -24.15
C THR A 107 -7.13 -9.69 -24.57
N VAL A 108 -6.16 -9.70 -23.65
CA VAL A 108 -4.76 -10.03 -23.97
C VAL A 108 -4.50 -11.53 -23.95
N TYR A 109 -5.16 -12.28 -23.06
CA TYR A 109 -4.85 -13.68 -22.81
C TYR A 109 -6.04 -14.64 -23.03
N GLY A 110 -7.19 -14.15 -23.49
CA GLY A 110 -8.38 -14.98 -23.69
C GLY A 110 -8.99 -15.53 -22.39
N ALA A 111 -8.68 -14.90 -21.25
CA ALA A 111 -9.22 -15.34 -19.96
C ALA A 111 -10.75 -15.12 -19.88
N ALA A 112 -11.44 -16.00 -19.15
CA ALA A 112 -12.86 -15.84 -18.88
C ALA A 112 -13.09 -14.65 -17.92
N LYS A 113 -13.51 -13.50 -18.46
CA LYS A 113 -13.69 -12.22 -17.73
C LYS A 113 -14.45 -12.37 -16.41
N ASN A 114 -15.56 -13.11 -16.41
CA ASN A 114 -16.39 -13.36 -15.23
C ASN A 114 -15.65 -14.15 -14.14
N LYS A 115 -14.85 -15.16 -14.52
CA LYS A 115 -14.03 -15.94 -13.58
C LYS A 115 -12.92 -15.09 -12.98
N VAL A 116 -12.28 -14.25 -13.79
CA VAL A 116 -11.25 -13.32 -13.31
C VAL A 116 -11.86 -12.29 -12.35
N ALA A 117 -13.00 -11.68 -12.70
CA ALA A 117 -13.69 -10.73 -11.83
C ALA A 117 -14.07 -11.36 -10.47
N GLN A 118 -14.57 -12.60 -10.48
CA GLN A 118 -14.88 -13.31 -9.24
C GLN A 118 -13.62 -13.64 -8.44
N ALA A 119 -12.56 -14.11 -9.10
CA ALA A 119 -11.28 -14.40 -8.45
C ALA A 119 -10.70 -13.14 -7.80
N ALA A 120 -10.70 -12.00 -8.52
CA ALA A 120 -10.25 -10.72 -8.01
C ALA A 120 -11.05 -10.31 -6.75
N ARG A 121 -12.40 -10.28 -6.81
CA ARG A 121 -13.23 -9.94 -5.64
C ARG A 121 -12.91 -10.78 -4.40
N ASN A 122 -12.68 -12.07 -4.59
CA ASN A 122 -12.35 -13.00 -3.50
C ASN A 122 -10.94 -12.79 -2.90
N LYS A 123 -10.12 -11.92 -3.50
CA LYS A 123 -8.76 -11.61 -3.06
C LYS A 123 -8.61 -10.19 -2.51
N LEU A 124 -9.64 -9.36 -2.61
CA LEU A 124 -9.63 -8.01 -2.02
C LEU A 124 -9.29 -8.08 -0.54
N PHE A 125 -8.61 -7.05 -0.07
CA PHE A 125 -8.16 -6.99 1.31
C PHE A 125 -8.62 -5.71 1.99
N ASP A 126 -9.14 -5.85 3.21
CA ASP A 126 -9.49 -4.70 4.04
C ASP A 126 -8.25 -4.12 4.71
N TRP A 127 -7.66 -3.11 4.07
CA TRP A 127 -6.47 -2.40 4.53
C TRP A 127 -6.66 -1.72 5.89
N THR A 128 -7.89 -1.42 6.31
CA THR A 128 -8.15 -0.79 7.63
C THR A 128 -7.82 -1.73 8.79
N THR A 129 -7.80 -3.04 8.53
CA THR A 129 -7.55 -4.09 9.53
C THR A 129 -6.12 -4.61 9.53
N PHE A 130 -5.24 -4.11 8.65
CA PHE A 130 -3.94 -4.76 8.41
C PHE A 130 -3.09 -4.90 9.67
N LYS A 131 -3.04 -3.86 10.52
CA LYS A 131 -2.27 -3.86 11.77
C LYS A 131 -2.73 -4.92 12.77
N ASP A 132 -3.99 -5.34 12.67
CA ASP A 132 -4.58 -6.34 13.58
C ASP A 132 -4.33 -7.77 13.10
N THR A 133 -3.87 -7.96 11.87
CA THR A 133 -3.62 -9.28 11.30
C THR A 133 -2.36 -9.94 11.86
N ASP A 134 -2.36 -11.27 11.87
CA ASP A 134 -1.17 -12.08 12.17
C ASP A 134 -0.01 -11.79 11.22
N CYS A 135 -0.34 -11.45 9.96
CA CYS A 135 0.64 -11.06 8.96
C CYS A 135 1.46 -9.84 9.41
N TYR A 136 0.80 -8.78 9.87
CA TYR A 136 1.48 -7.58 10.38
C TYR A 136 2.24 -7.85 11.67
N LYS A 137 1.62 -8.62 12.60
CA LYS A 137 2.20 -8.96 13.90
C LYS A 137 3.40 -9.93 13.80
N GLY A 138 3.62 -10.53 12.63
CA GLY A 138 4.67 -11.54 12.43
C GLY A 138 4.33 -12.90 13.05
N ASN A 139 3.07 -13.12 13.41
CA ASN A 139 2.61 -14.38 13.97
C ASN A 139 2.31 -15.36 12.81
N GLY A 140 2.80 -16.60 12.90
CA GLY A 140 2.39 -17.67 11.97
C GLY A 140 3.21 -17.86 10.70
N PHE A 141 4.23 -17.01 10.44
CA PHE A 141 5.14 -17.18 9.29
C PHE A 141 6.59 -17.17 9.76
N SER A 142 7.05 -18.32 10.27
CA SER A 142 8.47 -18.59 10.41
C SER A 142 9.02 -18.77 9.00
N LEU A 143 10.06 -18.01 8.63
CA LEU A 143 10.95 -18.38 7.54
C LEU A 143 11.46 -19.79 7.86
N ARG A 144 10.75 -20.82 7.40
CA ARG A 144 11.33 -22.15 7.33
C ARG A 144 12.43 -22.01 6.32
N ARG A 145 13.67 -21.78 6.78
CA ARG A 145 14.85 -22.09 5.98
C ARG A 145 14.56 -23.45 5.39
N ALA A 146 14.53 -23.53 4.06
CA ALA A 146 14.53 -24.81 3.40
C ALA A 146 15.66 -25.61 4.05
N SER A 147 15.29 -26.63 4.83
CA SER A 147 16.26 -27.56 5.38
C SER A 147 16.95 -28.14 4.17
N SER A 148 18.22 -27.77 3.98
CA SER A 148 19.09 -28.46 3.04
C SER A 148 19.05 -29.93 3.42
N LYS A 149 18.36 -30.74 2.63
CA LYS A 149 18.53 -32.19 2.72
C LYS A 149 19.93 -32.47 2.19
N SER A 150 20.84 -32.81 3.10
CA SER A 150 22.07 -33.56 2.80
C SER A 150 21.71 -34.99 2.43
#